data_AF-A0A2T0R8A7-F1
#
_entry.id   AF-A0A2T0R8A7-F1
#
_cell.length_a   1.000
_cell.length_b   1.000
_cell.length_c   1.000
_cell.angle_alpha   90.00
_cell.angle_beta   90.00
_cell.angle_gamma   90.00
#
_symmetry.space_group_name_H-M   'P 1'
#
loop_
_entity.id
_entity.type
_entity.pdbx_description
1 polymer ?
#
loop_
_entity_poly.entity_id
_entity_poly.type
_entity_poly.pdbx_seq_one_letter_code
_entity_poly.pdbx_strand_id
1 'polypeptide(L)'
;MIALDAQWMPVPEAPGLLGRWRRSCERAGRQVPLTIGAAPADAAVLAGFRDAGVHRCVVWLDHDADGPDPEEALDRLVRVRDRL
;
A
#
# COMPACT_ATOMS: atom_id res chain seq x y z
N MET A 1 10.21 10.34 -18.00
CA MET A 1 9.46 9.16 -18.48
C MET A 1 8.42 8.83 -17.44
N ILE A 2 7.13 9.01 -17.74
CA ILE A 2 6.04 8.66 -16.82
C ILE A 2 5.70 7.19 -17.07
N ALA A 3 6.07 6.32 -16.14
CA ALA A 3 5.62 4.93 -16.17
C ALA A 3 4.16 4.91 -15.71
N LEU A 4 3.23 4.81 -16.66
CA LEU A 4 1.83 4.45 -16.39
C LEU A 4 1.77 2.93 -16.17
N ASP A 5 2.41 2.45 -15.11
CA ASP A 5 2.12 1.12 -14.62
C ASP A 5 0.66 1.09 -14.17
N ALA A 6 -0.05 -0.01 -14.46
CA ALA A 6 -1.38 -0.22 -13.92
C ALA A 6 -1.27 -0.29 -12.39
N GLN A 7 -1.55 0.82 -11.73
CA GLN A 7 -1.62 0.91 -10.28
C GLN A 7 -3.00 0.46 -9.86
N TRP A 8 -3.06 -0.46 -8.89
CA TRP A 8 -4.31 -0.83 -8.27
C TRP A 8 -4.44 -0.07 -6.95
N MET A 9 -5.51 0.73 -6.83
CA MET A 9 -5.84 1.54 -5.65
C MET A 9 -7.07 0.98 -4.94
N PRO A 10 -6.94 -0.13 -4.20
CA PRO A 10 -8.05 -0.67 -3.45
C PRO A 10 -8.32 0.13 -2.16
N VAL A 11 -9.57 0.07 -1.71
CA VAL A 11 -9.96 0.42 -0.34
C VAL A 11 -9.41 -0.69 0.58
N PRO A 12 -8.52 -0.39 1.55
CA PRO A 12 -7.84 -1.41 2.36
C PRO A 12 -8.81 -2.29 3.17
N GLU A 13 -9.99 -1.80 3.54
CA GLU A 13 -11.02 -2.53 4.27
C GLU A 13 -11.86 -3.46 3.38
N ALA A 14 -11.63 -3.46 2.06
CA ALA A 14 -12.44 -4.24 1.13
C ALA A 14 -12.28 -5.77 1.36
N PRO A 15 -13.37 -6.52 1.60
CA PRO A 15 -13.29 -7.96 1.75
C PRO A 15 -12.70 -8.65 0.51
N GLY A 16 -11.81 -9.61 0.77
CA GLY A 16 -11.16 -10.41 -0.27
C GLY A 16 -10.12 -9.64 -1.09
N LEU A 17 -9.59 -8.54 -0.55
CA LEU A 17 -8.57 -7.70 -1.17
C LEU A 17 -7.41 -8.50 -1.78
N LEU A 18 -6.74 -9.32 -0.95
CA LEU A 18 -5.61 -10.15 -1.35
C LEU A 18 -5.96 -11.13 -2.48
N GLY A 19 -7.16 -11.70 -2.45
CA GLY A 19 -7.63 -12.60 -3.50
C GLY A 19 -7.82 -11.89 -4.85
N ARG A 20 -8.32 -10.64 -4.84
CA ARG A 20 -8.46 -9.81 -6.05
C ARG A 20 -7.09 -9.37 -6.58
N TRP A 21 -6.15 -9.05 -5.70
CA TRP A 21 -4.77 -8.73 -6.07
C TRP A 21 -4.08 -9.90 -6.77
N ARG A 22 -4.17 -11.11 -6.20
CA ARG A 22 -3.58 -12.32 -6.80
C ARG A 22 -4.08 -12.57 -8.22
N ARG A 23 -5.39 -12.50 -8.43
CA ARG A 23 -5.99 -12.62 -9.79
C ARG A 23 -5.48 -11.54 -10.75
N SER A 24 -5.21 -10.35 -10.25
CA SER A 24 -4.65 -9.27 -11.07
C SER A 24 -3.21 -9.57 -11.48
N CYS A 25 -2.40 -10.13 -10.57
CA CYS A 25 -1.04 -10.56 -10.85
C CYS A 25 -1.01 -11.73 -11.85
N GLU A 26 -1.86 -12.74 -11.65
CA GLU A 26 -2.03 -13.88 -12.57
C GLU A 26 -2.35 -13.40 -13.98
N ARG A 27 -3.34 -12.51 -14.12
CA ARG A 27 -3.74 -11.96 -15.42
C ARG A 27 -2.64 -11.11 -16.06
N ALA A 28 -1.85 -10.41 -15.27
CA ALA A 28 -0.77 -9.55 -15.77
C ALA A 28 0.53 -10.31 -16.06
N GLY A 29 0.66 -11.57 -15.62
CA GLY A 29 1.91 -12.35 -15.70
C GLY A 29 3.06 -11.73 -14.89
N ARG A 30 2.76 -10.81 -13.97
CA ARG A 30 3.74 -10.08 -13.15
C ARG A 30 3.10 -9.60 -11.86
N GLN A 31 3.92 -9.19 -10.89
CA GLN A 31 3.40 -8.47 -9.74
C GLN A 31 2.83 -7.10 -10.13
N VAL A 32 1.62 -6.83 -9.65
CA VAL A 32 0.97 -5.53 -9.75
C VAL A 32 1.24 -4.77 -8.45
N PRO A 33 1.88 -3.59 -8.49
CA PRO A 33 2.08 -2.77 -7.29
C PRO A 33 0.74 -2.42 -6.64
N LEU A 34 0.68 -2.50 -5.31
CA LEU A 34 -0.51 -2.17 -4.55
C LEU A 34 -0.35 -0.74 -3.99
N THR A 35 -1.23 0.17 -4.39
CA THR A 35 -1.24 1.55 -3.89
C THR A 35 -2.37 1.69 -2.88
N ILE A 36 -2.07 2.06 -1.64
CA ILE A 36 -3.07 2.12 -0.58
C ILE A 36 -3.42 3.59 -0.35
N GLY A 37 -4.66 3.94 -0.71
CA GLY A 37 -5.18 5.31 -0.77
C GLY A 37 -5.71 5.86 0.56
N ALA A 38 -5.12 5.42 1.66
CA ALA A 38 -5.32 5.92 3.02
C ALA A 38 -4.19 5.28 3.83
N ALA A 39 -3.59 5.98 4.79
CA ALA A 39 -2.52 5.41 5.61
C ALA A 39 -2.98 4.09 6.24
N PRO A 40 -2.51 2.92 5.78
CA PRO A 40 -2.72 1.68 6.48
C PRO A 40 -1.52 1.59 7.44
N ALA A 41 -1.41 2.55 8.35
CA ALA A 41 -0.24 2.67 9.23
C ALA A 41 -0.29 1.65 10.37
N ASP A 42 -1.14 0.63 10.28
CA ASP A 42 -1.10 -0.50 11.18
C ASP A 42 -0.14 -1.56 10.65
N ALA A 43 0.86 -1.90 11.46
CA ALA A 43 1.84 -2.93 11.17
C ALA A 43 1.19 -4.29 10.82
N ALA A 44 0.04 -4.62 11.42
CA ALA A 44 -0.67 -5.87 11.13
C ALA A 44 -1.16 -5.95 9.67
N VAL A 45 -1.62 -4.84 9.11
CA VAL A 45 -2.09 -4.78 7.72
C VAL A 45 -0.92 -4.94 6.76
N LEU A 46 0.18 -4.23 7.00
CA LEU A 46 1.40 -4.33 6.20
C LEU A 46 2.06 -5.72 6.29
N ALA A 47 2.06 -6.34 7.48
CA ALA A 47 2.49 -7.72 7.66
C ALA A 47 1.63 -8.68 6.84
N GLY A 48 0.30 -8.50 6.83
CA GLY A 48 -0.61 -9.29 5.99
C GLY A 48 -0.32 -9.18 4.49
N PHE A 49 0.08 -7.99 4.00
CA PHE A 49 0.51 -7.83 2.60
C PHE A 49 1.84 -8.52 2.32
N ARG A 50 2.82 -8.39 3.22
CA ARG A 50 4.11 -9.08 3.11
C ARG A 50 3.91 -10.60 3.04
N ASP A 51 3.14 -11.16 3.97
CA ASP A 51 2.89 -12.60 4.07
C ASP A 51 2.10 -13.12 2.86
N ALA A 52 1.31 -12.25 2.21
CA ALA A 52 0.64 -12.55 0.95
C ALA A 52 1.53 -12.49 -0.29
N GLY A 53 2.81 -12.10 -0.14
CA GLY A 53 3.81 -12.01 -1.19
C GLY A 53 3.87 -10.66 -1.92
N VAL A 54 3.26 -9.60 -1.38
CA VAL A 54 3.33 -8.27 -1.98
C VAL A 54 4.74 -7.70 -1.78
N HIS A 55 5.50 -7.49 -2.86
CA HIS A 55 6.86 -6.96 -2.78
C HIS A 55 6.93 -5.44 -2.75
N ARG A 56 5.86 -4.75 -3.17
CA ARG A 56 5.82 -3.28 -3.22
C ARG A 56 4.43 -2.75 -2.88
N CYS A 57 4.39 -1.98 -1.80
CA CYS A 57 3.26 -1.12 -1.45
C CYS A 57 3.65 0.35 -1.64
N VAL A 58 2.76 1.14 -2.24
CA VAL A 58 2.88 2.60 -2.28
C VAL A 58 1.83 3.15 -1.32
N VAL A 59 2.27 3.87 -0.30
CA VAL A 59 1.37 4.50 0.67
C VAL A 59 1.26 5.97 0.33
N TRP A 60 0.03 6.46 0.20
CA TRP A 60 -0.22 7.88 0.08
C TRP A 60 -0.07 8.53 1.46
N LEU A 61 0.87 9.47 1.59
CA LEU A 61 0.95 10.38 2.73
C LEU A 61 -0.06 11.51 2.53
N ASP A 62 -1.06 11.54 3.39
CA ASP A 62 -2.07 12.58 3.37
C ASP A 62 -1.41 13.93 3.67
N HIS A 63 -1.64 14.91 2.80
CA HIS A 63 -1.08 16.27 2.89
C HIS A 63 -2.20 17.29 2.66
N ASP A 64 -3.34 17.07 3.27
CA ASP A 64 -4.38 18.09 3.34
C ASP A 64 -3.84 19.36 4.02
N ALA A 65 -4.41 20.52 3.70
CA ALA A 65 -3.96 21.82 4.25
C ALA A 65 -4.04 21.88 5.80
N ASP A 66 -4.91 21.06 6.39
CA ASP A 66 -5.09 20.87 7.83
C ASP A 66 -4.55 19.50 8.32
N GLY A 67 -3.88 18.75 7.45
CA GLY A 67 -3.30 17.45 7.71
C GLY A 67 -1.96 17.52 8.46
N PRO A 68 -1.46 16.38 8.98
CA PRO A 68 -0.14 16.34 9.58
C PRO A 68 0.95 16.71 8.56
N ASP A 69 2.03 17.32 9.04
CA ASP A 69 3.22 17.58 8.23
C ASP A 69 3.65 16.30 7.49
N PRO A 70 3.88 16.34 6.16
CA PRO A 70 4.37 15.20 5.40
C PRO A 70 5.60 14.51 6.02
N GLU A 71 6.49 15.25 6.67
CA GLU A 71 7.66 14.68 7.37
C GLU A 71 7.24 13.90 8.62
N GLU A 72 6.25 14.36 9.39
CA GLU A 72 5.69 13.60 10.51
C GLU A 72 4.99 12.33 10.04
N ALA A 73 4.29 12.39 8.90
CA ALA A 73 3.65 11.23 8.30
C ALA A 73 4.70 10.20 7.84
N LEU A 74 5.82 10.67 7.29
CA LEU A 74 6.97 9.83 6.91
C LEU A 74 7.62 9.17 8.14
N ASP A 75 7.87 9.93 9.21
CA ASP A 75 8.43 9.41 10.46
C ASP A 75 7.56 8.31 11.07
N ARG A 76 6.23 8.48 11.05
CA ARG A 76 5.28 7.44 11.49
C ARG A 76 5.43 6.18 10.64
N LEU A 77 5.51 6.31 9.32
CA LEU A 77 5.70 5.19 8.40
C LEU A 77 7.02 4.44 8.66
N VAL A 78 8.11 5.16 8.90
CA VAL A 78 9.42 4.58 9.24
C VAL A 78 9.34 3.75 10.52
N ARG A 79 8.69 4.27 11.57
CA ARG A 79 8.50 3.53 12.83
C ARG A 79 7.67 2.25 12.66
N VAL A 80 6.65 2.29 11.80
CA VAL A 80 5.83 1.10 11.50
C VAL A 80 6.67 0.07 10.74
N ARG A 81 7.43 0.48 9.73
CA ARG A 81 8.32 -0.39 8.95
C ARG A 81 9.33 -1.11 9.84
N ASP A 82 9.94 -0.42 10.79
CA ASP A 82 10.97 -1.00 11.67
C ASP A 82 10.40 -2.05 12.66
N ARG A 83 9.08 -2.20 12.73
CA ARG A 83 8.36 -3.21 13.54
C ARG A 83 7.83 -4.39 12.73
N LEU A 84 7.99 -4.38 11.40
CA LEU A 84 7.55 -5.46 10.49
C LEU A 84 8.64 -6.53 10.39
#